data_AF-A0A4V2XM92-F1
#
_entry.id   AF-A0A4V2XM92-F1
#
_cell.length_a   1.000
_cell.length_b   1.000
_cell.length_c   1.000
_cell.angle_alpha   90.00
_cell.angle_beta   90.00
_cell.angle_gamma   90.00
#
_symmetry.space_group_name_H-M   'P 1'
#
loop_
_entity.id
_entity.type
_entity.pdbx_description
1 polymer ?
#
loop_
_entity_poly.entity_id
_entity_poly.type
_entity_poly.pdbx_seq_one_letter_code
_entity_poly.pdbx_strand_id
1 'polypeptide(L)'
;ARPHGCMGVQGALAVSDSGREVRDVLAAWRNNGCSRVRERFQRALADGDLPSEANPGLLARYVTTLAFGIAVQAASGVGQDELQEMADAALRNWPLP
;
A
#
# COMPACT_ATOMS: atom_id res chain seq x y z
N ALA A 1 12.02 21.47 5.54
CA ALA A 1 11.73 20.16 6.16
C ALA A 1 11.70 19.09 5.09
N ARG A 2 12.22 17.89 5.35
CA ARG A 2 12.05 16.69 4.50
C ARG A 2 11.19 15.70 5.29
N PRO A 3 9.85 15.80 5.22
CA PRO A 3 8.99 14.94 6.03
C PRO A 3 9.11 13.48 5.59
N HIS A 4 9.29 12.58 6.55
CA HIS A 4 9.22 11.14 6.32
C HIS A 4 7.76 10.68 6.28
N GLY A 5 7.50 9.58 5.55
CA GLY A 5 6.16 9.00 5.38
C GLY A 5 5.47 9.43 4.09
N CYS A 6 4.13 9.36 4.07
CA CYS A 6 3.32 9.62 2.88
C CYS A 6 2.09 10.43 3.24
N MET A 7 1.96 11.62 2.64
CA MET A 7 0.81 12.52 2.86
C MET A 7 -0.54 11.83 2.56
N GLY A 8 -0.61 11.02 1.49
CA GLY A 8 -1.84 10.28 1.16
C GLY A 8 -2.21 9.18 2.16
N VAL A 9 -1.23 8.66 2.89
CA VAL A 9 -1.44 7.66 3.95
C VAL A 9 -1.81 8.34 5.26
N GLN A 10 -1.13 9.42 5.62
CA GLN A 10 -1.13 9.96 6.98
C GLN A 10 -1.97 11.23 7.17
N GLY A 11 -2.15 12.03 6.11
CA GLY A 11 -2.61 13.42 6.23
C GLY A 11 -4.01 13.63 6.81
N ALA A 12 -4.86 12.60 6.81
CA ALA A 12 -6.23 12.68 7.36
C ALA A 12 -6.77 11.29 7.75
N LEU A 13 -6.02 10.51 8.54
CA LEU A 13 -6.52 9.24 9.09
C LEU A 13 -7.55 9.47 10.20
N ALA A 14 -7.26 10.43 11.09
CA ALA A 14 -8.16 10.88 12.14
C ALA A 14 -8.33 12.40 12.01
N VAL A 15 -9.58 12.84 11.95
CA VAL A 15 -9.96 14.25 11.77
C VAL A 15 -11.15 14.59 12.63
N SER A 16 -11.26 15.86 13.02
CA SER A 16 -12.51 16.41 13.56
C SER A 16 -13.57 16.52 12.46
N ASP A 17 -14.78 16.92 12.85
CA ASP A 17 -15.90 17.14 11.94
C ASP A 17 -15.61 18.08 10.77
N SER A 18 -14.78 19.11 10.99
CA SER A 18 -14.36 20.05 9.95
C SER A 18 -13.40 19.45 8.93
N GLY A 19 -12.78 18.29 9.20
CA GLY A 19 -11.82 17.64 8.31
C GLY A 19 -12.38 16.44 7.53
N ARG A 20 -13.69 16.15 7.65
CA ARG A 20 -14.30 14.96 7.03
C ARG A 20 -14.09 14.87 5.52
N GLU A 21 -14.23 15.99 4.80
CA GLU A 21 -14.00 16.03 3.36
C GLU A 21 -12.57 15.63 2.98
N VAL A 22 -11.57 16.12 3.72
CA VAL A 22 -10.16 15.77 3.49
C VAL A 22 -9.91 14.29 3.76
N ARG A 23 -10.47 13.75 4.85
CA ARG A 23 -10.40 12.31 5.15
C ARG A 23 -11.00 11.48 4.01
N ASP A 24 -12.16 11.88 3.49
CA ASP A 24 -12.87 11.13 2.46
C ASP A 24 -12.09 11.18 1.12
N VAL A 25 -11.50 12.33 0.77
CA VAL A 25 -10.59 12.45 -0.38
C VAL A 25 -9.38 11.54 -0.25
N LEU A 26 -8.69 11.54 0.89
CA LEU A 26 -7.52 10.69 1.08
C LEU A 26 -7.89 9.19 1.20
N ALA A 27 -9.07 8.87 1.72
CA ALA A 27 -9.60 7.50 1.71
C ALA A 27 -9.87 7.03 0.27
N ALA A 28 -10.50 7.87 -0.56
CA ALA A 28 -10.70 7.58 -1.97
C ALA A 28 -9.37 7.42 -2.71
N TRP A 29 -8.37 8.24 -2.41
CA TRP A 29 -7.02 8.12 -2.98
C TRP A 29 -6.37 6.77 -2.64
N ARG A 30 -6.38 6.36 -1.36
CA ARG A 30 -5.85 5.05 -0.94
C ARG A 30 -6.57 3.89 -1.61
N ASN A 31 -7.89 3.96 -1.71
CA ASN A 31 -8.71 2.94 -2.37
C ASN A 31 -8.46 2.87 -3.87
N ASN A 32 -8.35 4.02 -4.55
CA ASN A 32 -8.02 4.08 -5.98
C ASN A 32 -6.63 3.48 -6.27
N GLY A 33 -5.64 3.77 -5.42
CA GLY A 33 -4.32 3.15 -5.50
C GLY A 33 -4.40 1.61 -5.45
N CYS A 34 -5.16 1.06 -4.50
CA CYS A 34 -5.40 -0.38 -4.40
C CYS A 34 -6.11 -0.96 -5.65
N SER A 35 -7.09 -0.26 -6.20
CA SER A 35 -7.79 -0.70 -7.42
C SER A 35 -6.85 -0.76 -8.63
N ARG A 36 -5.97 0.23 -8.80
CA ARG A 36 -4.99 0.25 -9.90
C ARG A 36 -3.97 -0.90 -9.79
N VAL A 37 -3.55 -1.24 -8.57
CA VAL A 37 -2.69 -2.40 -8.32
C VAL A 37 -3.42 -3.70 -8.64
N ARG A 38 -4.70 -3.82 -8.24
CA ARG A 38 -5.55 -4.97 -8.62
C ARG A 38 -5.65 -5.14 -10.13
N GLU A 39 -5.89 -4.06 -10.88
CA GLU A 39 -5.94 -4.09 -12.34
C GLU A 39 -4.62 -4.58 -12.95
N ARG A 40 -3.48 -4.15 -12.39
CA ARG A 40 -2.16 -4.64 -12.82
C ARG A 40 -1.99 -6.15 -12.57
N PHE A 41 -2.48 -6.66 -11.45
CA PHE A 41 -2.41 -8.10 -11.13
C PHE A 41 -3.43 -8.92 -11.92
N GLN A 42 -4.59 -8.37 -12.28
CA GLN A 42 -5.51 -9.01 -13.22
C GLN A 42 -4.87 -9.20 -14.60
N ARG A 43 -4.14 -8.18 -15.09
CA ARG A 43 -3.34 -8.32 -16.32
C ARG A 43 -2.23 -9.35 -16.15
N ALA A 44 -1.48 -9.30 -15.05
CA ALA A 44 -0.43 -10.28 -14.75
C ALA A 44 -0.93 -11.73 -14.78
N LEU A 45 -2.12 -11.96 -14.22
CA LEU A 45 -2.76 -13.28 -14.24
C LEU A 45 -3.15 -13.71 -15.66
N ALA A 46 -3.71 -12.80 -16.47
CA ALA A 46 -4.06 -13.07 -17.86
C ALA A 46 -2.82 -13.32 -18.74
N ASP A 47 -1.72 -12.63 -18.46
CA ASP A 47 -0.45 -12.73 -19.18
C ASP A 47 0.39 -13.97 -18.76
N GLY A 48 0.00 -14.65 -17.68
CA GLY A 48 0.71 -15.82 -17.13
C GLY A 48 1.88 -15.49 -16.19
N ASP A 49 2.02 -14.23 -15.78
CA ASP A 49 3.02 -13.78 -14.80
C ASP A 49 2.71 -14.22 -13.36
N LEU A 50 1.44 -14.58 -13.09
CA LEU A 50 0.97 -15.06 -11.79
C LEU A 50 0.41 -16.48 -11.89
N PRO A 51 0.49 -17.29 -10.82
CA PRO A 51 -0.18 -18.58 -10.74
C PRO A 51 -1.67 -18.47 -11.02
N SER A 52 -2.26 -19.48 -11.67
CA SER A 52 -3.65 -19.49 -12.11
C SER A 52 -4.68 -19.31 -10.97
N GLU A 53 -4.29 -19.74 -9.77
CA GLU A 53 -5.03 -19.71 -8.52
C GLU A 53 -4.84 -18.41 -7.73
N ALA A 54 -3.96 -17.51 -8.20
CA ALA A 54 -3.72 -16.24 -7.55
C ALA A 54 -5.01 -15.41 -7.48
N ASN A 55 -5.20 -14.71 -6.35
CA ASN A 55 -6.30 -13.76 -6.18
C ASN A 55 -5.77 -12.32 -6.31
N PRO A 56 -5.97 -11.65 -7.47
CA PRO A 56 -5.46 -10.29 -7.70
C PRO A 56 -5.94 -9.26 -6.68
N GLY A 57 -7.16 -9.44 -6.14
CA GLY A 57 -7.72 -8.55 -5.13
C GLY A 57 -7.00 -8.68 -3.79
N LEU A 58 -6.72 -9.91 -3.36
CA LEU A 58 -5.96 -10.19 -2.15
C LEU A 58 -4.52 -9.68 -2.27
N LEU A 59 -3.85 -9.98 -3.39
CA LEU A 59 -2.49 -9.53 -3.64
C LEU A 59 -2.38 -8.00 -3.64
N ALA A 60 -3.34 -7.32 -4.27
CA ALA A 60 -3.37 -5.85 -4.27
C ALA A 60 -3.55 -5.28 -2.87
N ARG A 61 -4.43 -5.87 -2.06
CA ARG A 61 -4.62 -5.44 -0.66
C ARG A 61 -3.37 -5.69 0.17
N TYR A 62 -2.71 -6.84 -0.01
CA TYR A 62 -1.48 -7.20 0.69
C TYR A 62 -0.36 -6.17 0.40
N VAL A 63 -0.04 -5.94 -0.87
CA VAL A 63 1.05 -5.02 -1.26
C VAL A 63 0.75 -3.58 -0.86
N THR A 64 -0.49 -3.11 -1.04
CA THR A 64 -0.84 -1.74 -0.63
C THR A 64 -0.83 -1.55 0.88
N THR A 65 -1.25 -2.56 1.65
CA THR A 65 -1.15 -2.54 3.11
C THR A 65 0.30 -2.46 3.55
N LEU A 66 1.18 -3.28 2.97
CA LEU A 66 2.62 -3.23 3.26
C LEU A 66 3.21 -1.86 2.93
N ALA A 67 2.93 -1.31 1.74
CA ALA A 67 3.41 -0.01 1.32
C ALA A 67 2.95 1.13 2.24
N PHE A 68 1.68 1.09 2.69
CA PHE A 68 1.16 2.06 3.66
C PHE A 68 1.79 1.87 5.04
N GLY A 69 2.03 0.63 5.47
CA GLY A 69 2.75 0.31 6.69
C GLY A 69 4.18 0.87 6.70
N ILE A 70 4.92 0.70 5.59
CA ILE A 70 6.25 1.29 5.41
C ILE A 70 6.21 2.82 5.56
N ALA A 71 5.22 3.48 4.97
CA ALA A 71 5.07 4.93 5.12
C ALA A 71 4.79 5.35 6.59
N VAL A 72 4.04 4.54 7.34
CA VAL A 72 3.82 4.76 8.78
C VAL A 72 5.12 4.59 9.55
N GLN A 73 5.86 3.51 9.34
CA GLN A 73 7.14 3.24 10.01
C GLN A 73 8.19 4.32 9.71
N ALA A 74 8.26 4.79 8.46
CA ALA A 74 9.15 5.88 8.07
C ALA A 74 8.88 7.17 8.87
N ALA A 75 7.60 7.54 9.07
CA ALA A 75 7.27 8.71 9.87
C ALA A 75 7.51 8.52 11.37
N SER A 76 7.51 7.27 11.84
CA SER A 76 7.92 6.91 13.20
C SER A 76 9.45 6.89 13.39
N GLY A 77 10.23 7.14 12.34
CA GLY A 77 11.69 7.25 12.41
C GLY A 77 12.45 5.96 12.13
N VAL A 78 11.79 4.91 11.63
CA VAL A 78 12.47 3.68 11.21
C VAL A 78 13.41 3.98 10.04
N GLY A 79 14.63 3.44 10.10
CA GLY A 79 15.69 3.68 9.12
C GLY A 79 15.39 3.07 7.75
N GLN A 80 15.97 3.65 6.70
CA GLN A 80 15.74 3.21 5.32
C GLN A 80 16.09 1.73 5.10
N ASP A 81 17.21 1.26 5.67
CA ASP A 81 17.69 -0.11 5.49
C ASP A 81 16.69 -1.13 6.05
N GLU A 82 16.16 -0.87 7.25
CA GLU A 82 15.14 -1.72 7.88
C GLU A 82 13.81 -1.71 7.10
N LEU A 83 13.39 -0.55 6.59
CA LEU A 83 12.20 -0.47 5.73
C LEU A 83 12.38 -1.23 4.41
N GLN A 84 13.58 -1.23 3.85
CA GLN A 84 13.92 -2.00 2.66
C GLN A 84 13.87 -3.51 2.96
N GLU A 85 14.41 -3.94 4.10
CA GLU A 85 14.34 -5.33 4.54
C GLU A 85 12.89 -5.84 4.68
N MET A 86 11.97 -4.99 5.15
CA MET A 86 10.53 -5.31 5.21
C MET A 86 9.94 -5.55 3.82
N ALA A 87 10.28 -4.70 2.84
CA ALA A 87 9.84 -4.87 1.46
C ALA A 87 10.39 -6.16 0.85
N ASP A 88 11.68 -6.43 1.07
CA ASP A 88 12.34 -7.64 0.57
C ASP A 88 11.76 -8.90 1.22
N ALA A 89 11.44 -8.86 2.52
CA ALA A 89 10.80 -9.97 3.23
C ALA A 89 9.43 -10.33 2.65
N ALA A 90 8.63 -9.33 2.26
CA ALA A 90 7.36 -9.57 1.60
C ALA A 90 7.54 -10.18 0.21
N LEU A 91 8.51 -9.69 -0.57
CA LEU A 91 8.79 -10.21 -1.92
C LEU A 91 9.34 -11.65 -1.89
N ARG A 92 10.06 -12.05 -0.85
CA ARG A 92 10.48 -13.45 -0.66
C ARG A 92 9.31 -14.43 -0.52
N ASN A 93 8.14 -13.96 -0.10
CA ASN A 93 6.93 -14.77 0.07
C ASN A 93 5.88 -14.50 -1.03
N TRP A 94 6.26 -13.81 -2.10
CA TRP A 94 5.37 -13.47 -3.21
C TRP A 94 5.05 -14.70 -4.09
N PRO A 95 3.82 -14.86 -4.62
CA PRO A 95 2.66 -13.96 -4.49
C PRO A 95 1.98 -13.99 -3.13
N LEU A 96 1.65 -15.17 -2.62
CA LEU A 96 1.35 -15.55 -1.24
C LEU A 96 1.48 -17.09 -1.26
N PRO A 97 2.01 -17.74 -0.22
CA PRO A 97 2.03 -19.21 -0.16
C PRO A 97 0.62 -19.81 -0.18
#